data_AF-A0A521YMK0-F1
#
_entry.id   AF-A0A521YMK0-F1
#
_cell.length_a   1.000
_cell.length_b   1.000
_cell.length_c   1.000
_cell.angle_alpha   90.00
_cell.angle_beta   90.00
_cell.angle_gamma   90.00
#
_symmetry.space_group_name_H-M   'P 1'
#
loop_
_entity.id
_entity.type
_entity.pdbx_description
1 polymer ?
#
loop_
_entity_poly.entity_id
_entity_poly.type
_entity_poly.pdbx_seq_one_letter_code
_entity_poly.pdbx_strand_id
1 'polypeptide(L)' 'MVSTCIGCGCDDLHACPTGCQWLRVDRERGDGVCSQCGNLVEAWDHNARRGKALGAAHG' A
#
# COMPACT_ATOMS: atom_id res chain seq x y z
N MET A 1 8.93 5.22 -9.42
CA MET A 1 9.07 5.44 -7.97
C MET A 1 9.14 4.07 -7.30
N VAL A 2 9.91 3.94 -6.22
CA VAL A 2 9.94 2.72 -5.42
C VAL A 2 8.74 2.73 -4.48
N SER A 3 8.00 1.62 -4.42
CA SER A 3 6.85 1.46 -3.55
C SER A 3 7.29 0.86 -2.22
N THR A 4 6.87 1.45 -1.10
CA THR A 4 7.27 1.03 0.25
C THR A 4 6.06 0.57 1.04
N CYS A 5 6.21 -0.54 1.77
CA CYS A 5 5.15 -1.07 2.62
C CYS A 5 5.01 -0.21 3.86
N ILE A 6 3.82 0.34 4.11
CA ILE A 6 3.56 1.25 5.23
C ILE A 6 3.69 0.58 6.61
N GLY A 7 3.63 -0.75 6.67
CA GLY A 7 3.75 -1.52 7.91
C GLY A 7 5.18 -1.91 8.28
N CYS A 8 5.90 -2.55 7.36
CA CYS A 8 7.24 -3.12 7.64
C CYS A 8 8.39 -2.47 6.86
N GLY A 9 8.10 -1.57 5.91
CA GLY A 9 9.12 -0.87 5.12
C GLY A 9 9.75 -1.68 3.99
N CYS A 10 9.30 -2.92 3.71
CA CYS A 10 9.78 -3.63 2.51
C CYS A 10 9.42 -2.85 1.25
N ASP A 11 10.22 -2.97 0.21
CA ASP A 11 10.05 -2.21 -1.02
C ASP A 11 10.25 -3.07 -2.29
N ASP A 12 10.10 -2.47 -3.47
CA ASP A 12 10.23 -3.17 -4.75
C ASP A 12 11.60 -3.84 -4.98
N LEU A 13 12.64 -3.40 -4.27
CA LEU A 13 14.01 -3.91 -4.34
C LEU A 13 14.40 -4.73 -3.08
N HIS A 14 13.73 -4.51 -1.96
CA HIS A 14 14.03 -5.16 -0.68
C HIS A 14 12.78 -5.81 -0.06
N ALA A 15 12.63 -7.11 -0.29
CA ALA A 15 11.57 -7.91 0.34
C ALA A 15 11.81 -8.15 1.84
N CYS A 16 10.75 -8.55 2.57
CA CYS A 16 10.86 -8.99 3.95
C CYS A 16 11.85 -10.19 4.10
N PRO A 17 12.45 -10.41 5.29
CA PRO A 17 13.41 -11.49 5.51
C PRO A 17 12.92 -12.90 5.14
N THR A 18 11.62 -13.17 5.29
CA THR A 18 10.98 -14.45 4.93
C THR A 18 10.40 -14.46 3.51
N GLY A 19 10.64 -13.40 2.74
CA GLY A 19 9.91 -13.11 1.52
C GLY A 19 8.51 -12.53 1.78
N CYS A 20 8.05 -11.71 0.83
CA CYS A 20 6.71 -11.15 0.81
C CYS A 20 6.32 -10.77 -0.62
N GLN A 21 5.03 -10.48 -0.82
CA GLN A 21 4.49 -9.93 -2.07
C GLN A 21 3.51 -8.80 -1.76
N TRP A 22 3.28 -7.90 -2.71
CA TRP A 22 2.29 -6.84 -2.59
C TRP A 22 0.86 -7.41 -2.56
N LEU A 23 0.10 -7.13 -1.50
CA LEU A 23 -1.36 -7.37 -1.44
C LEU A 23 -2.15 -6.16 -1.96
N ARG A 24 -1.63 -4.96 -1.67
CA ARG A 24 -2.08 -3.67 -2.18
C ARG A 24 -0.85 -2.82 -2.48
N VAL A 25 -0.87 -2.08 -3.58
CA VAL A 25 0.20 -1.15 -3.92
C VAL A 25 -0.36 -0.04 -4.79
N ASP A 26 -0.02 1.19 -4.46
CA ASP A 26 -0.21 2.36 -5.30
C ASP A 26 1.17 2.82 -5.76
N ARG A 27 1.51 2.48 -7.00
CA ARG A 27 2.83 2.76 -7.57
C ARG A 27 3.02 4.23 -7.93
N GLU A 28 1.94 4.99 -8.05
CA GLU A 28 2.01 6.43 -8.30
C GLU A 28 2.35 7.18 -7.01
N ARG A 29 1.79 6.72 -5.88
CA ARG A 29 2.09 7.26 -4.55
C ARG A 29 3.35 6.69 -3.90
N GLY A 30 3.81 5.53 -4.35
CA GLY A 30 4.98 4.85 -3.76
C GLY A 30 4.68 4.17 -2.43
N ASP A 31 3.41 3.85 -2.15
CA ASP A 31 2.98 3.23 -0.90
C ASP A 31 2.31 1.87 -1.18
N GLY A 32 2.37 0.94 -0.23
CA GLY A 32 1.65 -0.32 -0.32
C GLY A 32 1.51 -1.08 1.00
N VAL A 33 0.92 -2.27 0.91
CA VAL A 33 0.82 -3.26 1.99
C VAL A 33 1.26 -4.62 1.44
N CYS A 34 2.28 -5.20 2.04
CA CYS A 34 2.78 -6.53 1.68
C CYS A 34 2.07 -7.65 2.45
N SER A 35 2.31 -8.90 2.04
CA SER A 35 1.70 -10.09 2.64
C SER A 35 2.06 -10.33 4.11
N GLN A 36 3.18 -9.80 4.60
CA GLN A 36 3.55 -9.84 6.02
C GLN A 36 2.77 -8.82 6.87
N CYS A 37 2.17 -7.82 6.23
CA CYS A 37 1.36 -6.78 6.89
C CYS A 37 -0.12 -6.90 6.50
N GLY A 38 -0.61 -8.11 6.28
CA GLY A 38 -1.99 -8.36 5.85
C GLY A 38 -3.06 -7.77 6.76
N ASN A 39 -2.76 -7.60 8.05
CA ASN A 39 -3.63 -6.94 9.03
C ASN A 39 -3.90 -5.46 8.72
N LEU A 40 -3.10 -4.82 7.86
CA LEU A 40 -3.29 -3.41 7.45
C LEU A 40 -4.13 -3.25 6.18
N VAL A 41 -4.49 -4.34 5.48
CA VAL A 41 -5.21 -4.28 4.20
C VAL A 41 -6.58 -3.63 4.36
N GLU A 42 -7.31 -3.93 5.44
CA GLU A 42 -8.61 -3.32 5.69
C GLU A 42 -8.47 -1.80 5.87
N ALA A 43 -7.56 -1.36 6.75
CA ALA A 43 -7.28 0.06 6.95
C ALA A 43 -6.83 0.75 5.64
N TRP A 44 -6.02 0.09 4.83
CA TRP A 44 -5.62 0.57 3.50
C TRP A 44 -6.84 0.79 2.59
N ASP A 45 -7.69 -0.22 2.43
CA ASP A 45 -8.85 -0.18 1.55
C ASP A 45 -9.86 0.90 1.99
N HIS A 46 -10.03 1.12 3.30
CA HIS A 46 -10.83 2.21 3.84
C HIS A 46 -10.26 3.59 3.46
N ASN A 47 -8.94 3.79 3.60
CA ASN A 47 -8.29 5.06 3.26
C ASN A 47 -8.23 5.32 1.75
N ALA A 48 -7.99 4.29 0.93
CA ALA A 48 -8.01 4.39 -0.52
C ALA A 48 -9.37 4.85 -1.03
N ARG A 49 -10.47 4.34 -0.44
CA ARG A 49 -11.83 4.82 -0.75
C ARG A 49 -12.05 6.28 -0.35
N ARG A 50 -11.51 6.71 0.79
CA ARG A 50 -11.61 8.13 1.23
C ARG A 50 -10.84 9.07 0.31
N GLY A 51 -9.63 8.69 -0.13
CA GLY A 51 -8.86 9.46 -1.11
C GLY A 51 -9.59 9.57 -2.46
N LYS A 52 -10.19 8.48 -2.92
CA LYS A 52 -10.99 8.48 -4.16
C LYS A 52 -12.30 9.28 -4.04
N ALA A 53 -12.93 9.30 -2.87
CA ALA A 53 -14.11 10.10 -2.59
C ALA A 53 -13.80 11.61 -2.53
N LEU A 54 -12.64 12.01 -1.98
CA LEU A 54 -12.18 13.40 -2.02
C LEU A 54 -11.84 13.86 -3.45
N GLY A 55 -11.29 12.96 -4.29
CA GLY A 55 -10.99 13.26 -5.70
C GLY A 55 -12.22 13.32 -6.62
N ALA A 56 -13.40 12.86 -6.17
CA ALA A 56 -14.63 12.85 -6.97
C ALA A 56 -15.53 14.08 -6.76
N ALA A 57 -15.14 15.04 -5.92
CA ALA A 57 -15.92 16.24 -5.60
C ALA A 57 -15.56 17.49 -6.44
N HIS A 58 -14.76 17.34 -7.51
CA HIS A 58 -14.40 18.42 -8.44
C HIS A 58 -14.65 18.05 -9.90
N GLY A 59 -15.94 17.93 -10.26
CA GLY A 59 -16.43 17.82 -11.64
C GLY A 59 -17.80 18.42 -11.77
#